data_AF-A0A377Z7D7-F1
#
_entry.id   AF-A0A377Z7D7-F1
#
_cell.length_a   1.000
_cell.length_b   1.000
_cell.length_c   1.000
_cell.angle_alpha   90.00
_cell.angle_beta   90.00
_cell.angle_gamma   90.00
#
_symmetry.space_group_name_H-M   'P 1'
#
loop_
_entity.id
_entity.type
_entity.pdbx_description
1 polymer ?
#
loop_
_entity_poly.entity_id
_entity_poly.type
_entity_poly.pdbx_seq_one_letter_code
_entity_poly.pdbx_strand_id
1 'polypeptide(L)' 'MAAASGLESVPPAQRNPLLTTSWGTGELIRHALDAGVRQIIIGIGGSATNDGGAGMAQALGRNC' A
#
# COMPACT_ATOMS: atom_id res chain seq x y z
N MET A 1 -0.41 3.19 -5.67
CA MET A 1 0.20 3.11 -4.34
C MET A 1 0.08 4.42 -3.57
N ALA A 2 0.66 5.55 -4.05
CA ALA A 2 0.70 6.80 -3.29
C ALA A 2 -0.65 7.28 -2.72
N ALA A 3 -1.76 7.05 -3.43
CA ALA A 3 -3.10 7.40 -2.94
C ALA A 3 -3.46 6.78 -1.57
N ALA A 4 -2.93 5.61 -1.23
CA ALA A 4 -3.18 4.94 0.06
C ALA A 4 -1.94 4.86 0.95
N SER A 5 -0.73 4.89 0.37
CA SER A 5 0.53 4.66 1.08
C SER A 5 1.61 5.67 0.69
N GLY A 6 1.21 6.89 0.35
CA GLY A 6 2.09 7.93 -0.22
C GLY A 6 2.68 8.90 0.79
N LEU A 7 3.82 9.49 0.42
CA LEU A 7 4.58 10.45 1.21
C LEU A 7 3.81 11.76 1.47
N GLU A 8 2.89 12.11 0.57
CA GLU A 8 1.99 13.26 0.69
C GLU A 8 0.93 13.06 1.77
N SER A 9 0.57 11.81 2.06
CA SER A 9 -0.41 11.46 3.11
C SER A 9 0.19 11.51 4.52
N VAL A 10 1.51 11.71 4.65
CA VAL A 10 2.20 11.74 5.94
C VAL A 10 2.86 13.11 6.15
N PRO A 11 2.40 13.89 7.15
CA PRO A 11 3.02 15.17 7.50
C PRO A 11 4.52 15.03 7.77
N PRO A 12 5.37 15.99 7.39
CA PRO A 12 6.83 15.86 7.51
C PRO A 12 7.33 15.43 8.89
N ALA A 13 6.72 15.96 9.95
CA ALA A 13 7.07 15.64 11.34
C ALA A 13 6.76 14.19 11.76
N GLN A 14 5.93 13.47 11.00
CA GLN A 14 5.48 12.10 11.31
C GLN A 14 6.07 11.07 10.33
N ARG A 15 6.98 11.48 9.45
CA ARG A 15 7.61 10.58 8.46
C ARG A 15 8.60 9.66 9.15
N ASN A 16 8.12 8.49 9.57
CA ASN A 16 8.94 7.41 10.10
C ASN A 16 8.69 6.11 9.31
N PRO A 17 9.64 5.70 8.44
CA PRO A 17 9.47 4.52 7.59
C PRO A 17 9.37 3.20 8.35
N LEU A 18 9.77 3.16 9.64
CA LEU A 18 9.65 1.99 10.50
C LEU A 18 8.21 1.74 10.98
N LEU A 19 7.33 2.75 10.91
CA LEU A 19 5.94 2.68 11.39
C LEU A 19 4.92 2.66 10.24
N THR A 20 5.29 3.18 9.07
CA THR A 20 4.42 3.24 7.90
C THR A 20 4.19 1.87 7.28
N THR A 21 2.96 1.60 6.82
CA THR A 21 2.56 0.32 6.21
C THR A 21 1.96 0.49 4.82
N SER A 22 2.20 -0.49 3.95
CA SER A 22 1.62 -0.58 2.60
C SER A 22 0.21 -1.20 2.58
N TRP A 23 -0.39 -1.46 3.75
CA TRP A 23 -1.70 -2.11 3.90
C TRP A 23 -2.80 -1.54 2.98
N GLY A 24 -2.99 -0.23 2.98
CA GLY A 24 -4.03 0.42 2.16
C GLY A 24 -3.83 0.20 0.64
N THR A 25 -2.60 -0.02 0.18
CA THR A 25 -2.36 -0.43 -1.21
C THR A 25 -2.92 -1.84 -1.47
N GLY A 26 -2.82 -2.76 -0.53
CA GLY A 26 -3.44 -4.08 -0.61
C GLY A 26 -4.97 -4.01 -0.61
N GLU A 27 -5.56 -3.09 0.14
CA GLU A 27 -7.02 -2.86 0.09
C GLU A 27 -7.49 -2.39 -1.28
N LEU A 28 -6.77 -1.45 -1.92
CA LEU A 28 -7.08 -1.02 -3.29
C LEU A 28 -6.97 -2.18 -4.30
N ILE A 29 -5.97 -3.04 -4.15
CA ILE A 29 -5.82 -4.24 -5.00
C ILE A 29 -7.01 -5.18 -4.76
N ARG A 30 -7.38 -5.44 -3.50
CA ARG A 30 -8.53 -6.28 -3.16
C ARG A 30 -9.82 -5.75 -3.79
N HIS A 31 -10.09 -4.45 -3.66
CA HIS A 31 -11.25 -3.83 -4.29
C HIS A 31 -11.26 -3.98 -5.81
N ALA A 32 -10.10 -3.88 -6.46
CA ALA A 32 -10.00 -4.11 -7.90
C ALA A 32 -10.28 -5.58 -8.26
N LEU A 33 -9.75 -6.53 -7.48
CA LEU A 33 -10.01 -7.95 -7.66
C LEU A 33 -11.49 -8.31 -7.44
N ASP A 34 -12.13 -7.72 -6.43
CA ASP A 34 -13.56 -7.89 -6.15
C ASP A 34 -14.43 -7.39 -7.31
N ALA A 35 -13.95 -6.39 -8.06
CA ALA A 35 -14.58 -5.92 -9.30
C ALA A 35 -14.35 -6.84 -10.52
N GLY A 36 -13.66 -7.97 -10.35
CA GLY A 36 -13.46 -8.98 -11.39
C GLY A 36 -12.40 -8.61 -12.45
N VAL A 37 -11.50 -7.66 -12.15
CA VAL A 37 -10.44 -7.29 -13.10
C VAL A 37 -9.44 -8.44 -13.28
N ARG A 38 -8.91 -8.57 -14.50
CA ARG A 38 -7.91 -9.60 -14.84
C ARG A 38 -6.51 -9.03 -15.04
N GLN A 39 -6.39 -7.71 -15.11
CA GLN A 39 -5.12 -7.00 -15.26
C GLN A 39 -5.13 -5.77 -14.35
N ILE A 40 -4.06 -5.59 -13.58
CA ILE A 40 -3.87 -4.45 -12.69
C ILE A 40 -2.53 -3.82 -13.03
N ILE A 41 -2.53 -2.53 -13.32
CA ILE A 41 -1.32 -1.72 -13.50
C ILE A 41 -1.14 -0.88 -12.24
N ILE A 42 0.00 -1.00 -11.57
CA ILE A 42 0.27 -0.33 -10.30
C ILE A 42 1.44 0.61 -10.44
N GLY A 43 1.19 1.91 -10.24
CA GLY A 43 2.24 2.89 -10.00
C GLY A 43 2.73 2.81 -8.54
N ILE A 44 4.04 2.57 -8.36
CA ILE A 44 4.70 2.38 -7.04
C ILE A 44 5.51 3.60 -6.57
N GLY A 45 5.57 4.67 -7.36
CA GLY A 45 6.28 5.90 -6.97
C GLY A 45 5.59 6.66 -5.83
N GLY A 46 6.36 7.49 -5.13
CA GLY A 46 5.86 8.42 -4.10
C GLY A 46 5.47 7.76 -2.78
N SER A 47 6.03 6.58 -2.44
CA SER A 47 5.69 5.87 -1.20
C SER A 47 6.17 6.60 0.07
N ALA A 48 5.38 6.48 1.13
CA ALA A 48 5.84 6.79 2.50
C ALA A 48 6.49 5.57 3.19
N THR A 49 6.32 4.38 2.60
CA THR A 49 6.54 3.09 3.25
C THR A 49 7.87 2.46 2.89
N ASN A 50 8.48 1.75 3.84
CA ASN A 50 9.65 0.87 3.64
C ASN A 50 9.43 -0.54 4.22
N ASP A 51 8.18 -0.99 4.31
CA ASP A 51 7.79 -2.29 4.88
C ASP A 51 7.98 -3.48 3.91
N GLY A 52 8.67 -3.26 2.79
CA GLY A 52 8.89 -4.29 1.76
C GLY A 52 7.61 -4.83 1.10
N GLY A 53 6.49 -4.13 1.22
CA GLY A 53 5.18 -4.63 0.76
C GLY A 53 4.55 -5.66 1.68
N ALA A 54 5.07 -5.83 2.91
CA ALA A 54 4.52 -6.78 3.88
C ALA A 54 3.06 -6.45 4.23
N GLY A 55 2.75 -5.18 4.52
CA GLY A 55 1.38 -4.75 4.81
C GLY A 55 0.41 -5.00 3.65
N MET A 56 0.83 -4.70 2.43
CA MET A 56 0.06 -4.98 1.21
C MET A 56 -0.23 -6.48 1.07
N ALA A 57 0.77 -7.34 1.28
CA ALA A 57 0.59 -8.79 1.19
C ALA A 57 -0.35 -9.31 2.30
N GLN A 58 -0.21 -8.79 3.52
CA GLN A 58 -1.07 -9.15 4.65
C GLN A 58 -2.54 -8.74 4.40
N ALA A 59 -2.78 -7.55 3.87
CA ALA A 59 -4.12 -7.08 3.47
C ALA A 59 -4.78 -7.99 2.42
N LEU A 60 -3.97 -8.69 1.62
CA LEU A 60 -4.41 -9.67 0.62
C LEU A 60 -4.50 -11.11 1.17
N GLY A 61 -4.32 -11.31 2.47
CA GLY A 61 -4.50 -12.60 3.14
C GLY A 61 -3.20 -13.40 3.36
N ARG A 62 -2.02 -12.80 3.17
CA ARG A 62 -0.76 -13.44 3.58
C ARG A 62 -0.64 -13.43 5.11
N ASN A 63 -0.73 -14.59 5.72
CA ASN A 63 -0.41 -14.76 7.13
C ASN A 63 1.11 -14.83 7.31
N CYS A 64 1.64 -14.07 8.25
CA CYS A 64 3.06 -14.01 8.61
C CYS A 64 3.21 -14.48 10.06
#